data_AF-A0A1L9NHW3-F1
#
_entry.id   AF-A0A1L9NHW3-F1
#
_cell.length_a   1.000
_cell.length_b   1.000
_cell.length_c   1.000
_cell.angle_alpha   90.00
_cell.angle_beta   90.00
_cell.angle_gamma   90.00
#
_symmetry.space_group_name_H-M   'P 1'
#
loop_
_entity.id
_entity.type
_entity.pdbx_description
1 polymer ?
#
loop_
_entity_poly.entity_id
_entity_poly.type
_entity_poly.pdbx_seq_one_letter_code
_entity_poly.pdbx_strand_id
1 'polypeptide(L)'
;MCEKPLATRLSDLLCIYGTLLKSWEMLQTEAIFAVGLVLRHSRPQVMLRKLVREDRAVDDVISVEHTEAVGWKHFEHCYVRYVPHKLDYKLSRQLLIISRGLWRRESTSAPSLLTKSCHDIDFLFWLLCSPASTSNPEPPHLPSKVTSSGRLHSFRQANKPSGAGSATNCLSCPVETTCQYSAKSLYLHQHLRAGNRDRPVNAIVPDIEDVFRNQGLPSAAKRLLEVLGEDYDDTSQVSRRNWYGRCVWESDNDVCDDQMVTIEWEDELLPFPQKTGNLGTEP
;
A
#
# COMPACT_ATOMS: atom_id res chain seq x y z
N MET A 1 -5.03 13.92 11.84
CA MET A 1 -4.35 12.64 11.56
C MET A 1 -4.84 12.16 10.20
N CYS A 2 -3.93 11.90 9.27
CA CYS A 2 -4.24 11.47 7.91
C CYS A 2 -3.64 10.09 7.63
N GLU A 3 -4.38 9.29 6.88
CA GLU A 3 -3.91 8.00 6.37
C GLU A 3 -2.98 8.19 5.17
N LYS A 4 -2.19 7.16 4.90
CA LYS A 4 -1.28 7.10 3.75
C LYS A 4 -1.88 6.30 2.57
N PRO A 5 -1.52 6.61 1.32
CA PRO A 5 -0.75 7.79 0.90
C PRO A 5 -1.59 9.08 1.03
N LEU A 6 -0.95 10.19 1.40
CA LEU A 6 -1.64 11.46 1.64
C LEU A 6 -2.22 12.07 0.35
N ALA A 7 -1.53 11.85 -0.77
CA ALA A 7 -1.92 12.30 -2.09
C ALA A 7 -1.39 11.32 -3.14
N THR A 8 -2.02 11.31 -4.31
CA THR A 8 -1.59 10.49 -5.45
C THR A 8 -0.71 11.25 -6.44
N ARG A 9 -0.68 12.58 -6.33
CA ARG A 9 0.12 13.48 -7.18
C ARG A 9 0.93 14.44 -6.32
N LEU A 10 2.12 14.81 -6.81
CA LEU A 10 2.99 15.77 -6.14
C LEU A 10 2.33 17.15 -6.01
N SER A 11 1.59 17.60 -7.04
CA SER A 11 0.86 18.87 -7.01
C SER A 11 -0.10 18.97 -5.82
N ASP A 12 -0.81 17.88 -5.54
CA ASP A 12 -1.82 17.83 -4.49
C ASP A 12 -1.14 17.82 -3.12
N LEU A 13 -0.01 17.11 -2.99
CA LEU A 13 0.82 17.14 -1.78
C LEU A 13 1.35 18.55 -1.49
N LEU A 14 1.87 19.25 -2.51
CA LEU A 14 2.35 20.63 -2.39
C LEU A 14 1.21 21.60 -2.05
N CYS A 15 0.01 21.37 -2.58
CA CYS A 15 -1.18 22.15 -2.25
C CYS A 15 -1.59 21.97 -0.78
N ILE A 16 -1.60 20.74 -0.28
CA ILE A 16 -1.87 20.43 1.14
C ILE A 16 -0.83 21.12 2.02
N TYR A 17 0.45 20.99 1.68
CA TYR A 17 1.56 21.60 2.42
C TYR A 17 1.48 23.13 2.42
N GLY A 18 1.25 23.75 1.26
CA GLY A 18 1.10 25.20 1.14
C GLY A 18 -0.11 25.74 1.89
N THR A 19 -1.22 24.98 1.93
CA THR A 19 -2.40 25.35 2.72
C THR A 19 -2.10 25.30 4.21
N LEU A 20 -1.40 24.25 4.67
CA LEU A 20 -0.97 24.10 6.06
C LEU A 20 -0.12 25.30 6.51
N LEU A 21 0.90 25.68 5.73
CA LEU A 21 1.77 26.82 6.03
C LEU A 21 0.99 28.13 6.13
N LYS A 22 0.08 28.39 5.17
CA LYS A 22 -0.77 29.60 5.19
C LYS A 22 -1.69 29.62 6.40
N SER A 23 -2.27 28.47 6.77
CA SER A 23 -3.12 28.38 7.96
C SER A 23 -2.35 28.68 9.24
N TRP A 24 -1.10 28.21 9.36
CA TRP A 24 -0.25 28.52 10.51
C TRP A 24 0.06 30.01 10.61
N GLU A 25 0.37 30.65 9.48
CA GLU A 25 0.61 32.09 9.42
C GLU A 25 -0.64 32.89 9.81
N MET A 26 -1.81 32.54 9.28
CA MET A 26 -3.07 33.26 9.56
C MET A 26 -3.57 33.07 10.99
N LEU A 27 -3.47 31.85 11.53
CA LEU A 27 -4.01 31.50 12.84
C LEU A 27 -3.01 31.71 13.98
N GLN A 28 -1.76 32.07 13.65
CA GLN A 28 -0.65 32.19 14.61
C GLN A 28 -0.54 30.96 15.53
N THR A 29 -0.92 29.79 14.99
CA THR A 29 -1.01 28.53 15.72
C THR A 29 -0.58 27.41 14.81
N GLU A 30 0.42 26.65 15.24
CA GLU A 30 0.90 25.46 14.54
C GLU A 30 -0.03 24.28 14.84
N ALA A 31 -0.88 23.93 13.87
CA ALA A 31 -1.67 22.71 13.94
C ALA A 31 -0.79 21.48 13.69
N ILE A 32 -0.83 20.50 14.59
CA ILE A 32 -0.10 19.24 14.44
C ILE A 32 -0.75 18.42 13.31
N PHE A 33 -0.03 18.27 12.21
CA PHE A 33 -0.41 17.40 11.11
C PHE A 33 0.32 16.05 11.23
N ALA A 34 -0.41 15.01 11.64
CA ALA A 34 0.15 13.66 11.81
C ALA A 34 -0.26 12.72 10.67
N VAL A 35 0.70 11.95 10.16
CA VAL A 35 0.50 10.85 9.20
C VAL A 35 0.57 9.50 9.94
N GLY A 36 -0.24 8.51 9.54
CA GLY A 36 -0.25 7.17 10.13
C GLY A 36 1.00 6.32 9.78
N LEU A 37 2.07 6.44 10.57
CA LEU A 37 3.36 5.75 10.35
C LEU A 37 3.44 4.41 11.10
N VAL A 38 2.68 3.42 10.63
CA VAL A 38 2.45 2.15 11.35
C VAL A 38 3.73 1.39 11.71
N LEU A 39 4.70 1.29 10.79
CA LEU A 39 5.92 0.49 11.01
C LEU A 39 6.86 1.10 12.05
N ARG A 40 6.88 2.43 12.22
CA ARG A 40 7.73 3.09 13.21
C ARG A 40 7.35 2.75 14.66
N HIS A 41 6.14 2.25 14.88
CA HIS A 41 5.64 1.88 16.21
C HIS A 41 5.65 0.37 16.47
N SER A 42 6.03 -0.42 15.49
CA SER A 42 6.07 -1.88 15.62
C SER A 42 7.33 -2.31 16.37
N ARG A 43 7.17 -3.19 17.38
CA ARG A 43 8.25 -3.56 18.31
C ARG A 43 9.52 -4.06 17.61
N PRO A 44 9.45 -4.96 16.61
CA PRO A 44 10.65 -5.41 15.90
C PRO A 44 11.39 -4.26 15.20
N GLN A 45 10.67 -3.33 14.57
CA GLN A 45 11.24 -2.20 13.84
C GLN A 45 11.89 -1.17 14.78
N VAL A 46 11.26 -0.90 15.93
CA VAL A 46 11.83 -0.05 16.98
C VAL A 46 13.13 -0.67 17.51
N MET A 47 13.12 -1.97 17.79
CA MET A 47 14.32 -2.68 18.26
C MET A 47 15.43 -2.67 17.20
N LEU A 48 15.09 -2.91 15.92
CA LEU A 48 16.05 -2.87 14.83
C LEU A 48 16.68 -1.48 14.70
N ARG A 49 15.89 -0.41 14.75
CA ARG A 49 16.43 0.95 14.71
C ARG A 49 17.34 1.22 15.91
N LYS A 50 16.96 0.81 17.12
CA LYS A 50 17.82 0.94 18.31
C LYS A 50 19.16 0.25 18.09
N LEU A 51 19.15 -1.01 17.65
CA LEU A 51 20.37 -1.78 17.41
C LEU A 51 21.27 -1.13 16.35
N VAL A 52 20.70 -0.63 15.26
CA VAL A 52 21.45 -0.05 14.13
C VAL A 52 21.93 1.37 14.45
N ARG A 53 21.06 2.24 14.97
CA ARG A 53 21.33 3.68 15.10
C ARG A 53 21.82 4.11 16.48
N GLU A 54 21.38 3.45 17.55
CA GLU A 54 21.71 3.84 18.92
C GLU A 54 22.84 2.96 19.48
N ASP A 55 22.67 1.64 19.43
CA ASP A 55 23.64 0.69 19.97
C ASP A 55 24.82 0.44 19.00
N ARG A 56 24.72 0.88 17.74
CA ARG A 56 25.70 0.63 16.66
C ARG A 56 26.18 -0.82 16.62
N ALA A 57 25.22 -1.76 16.73
CA ALA A 57 25.49 -3.20 16.69
C ALA A 57 26.05 -3.66 15.32
N VAL A 58 25.79 -2.86 14.29
CA VAL A 58 26.47 -2.87 13.00
C VAL A 58 27.12 -1.49 12.89
N ASP A 59 28.33 -1.42 12.33
CA ASP A 59 28.99 -0.16 11.97
C ASP A 59 28.19 0.53 10.83
N ASP A 60 28.88 1.10 9.84
CA ASP A 60 28.21 1.82 8.77
C ASP A 60 27.39 0.88 7.88
N VAL A 61 26.12 1.23 7.69
CA VAL A 61 25.20 0.48 6.82
C VAL A 61 25.53 0.81 5.37
N ILE A 62 26.15 -0.14 4.67
CA ILE A 62 26.54 0.03 3.27
C ILE A 62 25.36 -0.23 2.31
N SER A 63 24.49 -1.20 2.63
CA SER A 63 23.39 -1.58 1.75
C SER A 63 22.23 -2.19 2.53
N VAL A 64 21.01 -1.96 2.07
CA VAL A 64 19.81 -2.61 2.59
C VAL A 64 19.03 -3.22 1.44
N GLU A 65 18.73 -4.51 1.55
CA GLU A 65 17.78 -5.19 0.68
C GLU A 65 16.46 -5.39 1.43
N HIS A 66 15.40 -4.75 0.93
CA HIS A 66 14.06 -4.83 1.52
C HIS A 66 13.08 -5.39 0.51
N THR A 67 12.36 -6.45 0.88
CA THR A 67 11.34 -7.08 0.04
C THR A 67 9.99 -7.03 0.73
N GLU A 68 9.02 -6.36 0.13
CA GLU A 68 7.63 -6.42 0.57
C GLU A 68 6.89 -7.53 -0.18
N ALA A 69 6.79 -8.71 0.44
CA ALA A 69 6.01 -9.80 -0.12
C ALA A 69 4.50 -9.55 0.09
N VAL A 70 3.80 -9.18 -0.97
CA VAL A 70 2.34 -8.96 -0.94
C VAL A 70 1.62 -10.24 -1.33
N GLY A 71 0.84 -10.81 -0.39
CA GLY A 71 0.02 -11.97 -0.68
C GLY A 71 -1.05 -11.69 -1.75
N TRP A 72 -1.30 -12.65 -2.64
CA TRP A 72 -2.22 -12.50 -3.78
C TRP A 72 -3.62 -11.99 -3.42
N LYS A 73 -4.18 -12.46 -2.29
CA LYS A 73 -5.48 -11.99 -1.76
C LYS A 73 -5.48 -10.50 -1.47
N HIS A 74 -4.35 -9.99 -0.98
CA HIS A 74 -4.18 -8.57 -0.71
C HIS A 74 -3.92 -7.86 -2.04
N PHE A 75 -3.00 -8.32 -2.88
CA PHE A 75 -2.69 -7.60 -4.12
C PHE A 75 -3.93 -7.34 -5.00
N GLU A 76 -4.73 -8.36 -5.27
CA GLU A 76 -5.82 -8.23 -6.23
C GLU A 76 -7.10 -7.66 -5.65
N HIS A 77 -7.23 -7.77 -4.34
CA HIS A 77 -8.51 -7.58 -3.68
C HIS A 77 -8.42 -6.73 -2.43
N CYS A 78 -7.27 -6.30 -1.88
CA CYS A 78 -7.12 -6.10 -0.44
C CYS A 78 -8.24 -5.31 0.27
N TYR A 79 -8.66 -5.89 1.39
CA TYR A 79 -9.58 -5.34 2.38
C TYR A 79 -8.94 -5.26 3.76
N VAL A 80 -9.64 -4.59 4.67
CA VAL A 80 -9.45 -4.58 6.13
C VAL A 80 -10.14 -5.83 6.69
N ARG A 81 -9.42 -6.64 7.46
CA ARG A 81 -9.98 -7.80 8.17
C ARG A 81 -10.56 -7.37 9.52
N TYR A 82 -11.81 -7.76 9.78
CA TYR A 82 -12.34 -8.01 11.12
C TYR A 82 -11.82 -9.38 11.59
N VAL A 83 -11.24 -9.45 12.79
CA VAL A 83 -10.80 -10.70 13.44
C VAL A 83 -11.84 -11.05 14.51
N PRO A 84 -12.50 -12.23 14.45
CA PRO A 84 -13.26 -12.74 15.58
C PRO A 84 -12.28 -13.06 16.71
N HIS A 85 -12.57 -12.48 17.87
CA HIS A 85 -11.89 -12.64 19.15
C HIS A 85 -11.28 -14.03 19.39
N LYS A 86 -9.94 -14.15 19.34
CA LYS A 86 -9.06 -14.73 20.39
C LYS A 86 -7.62 -14.84 19.87
N LEU A 87 -6.70 -14.31 20.68
CA LEU A 87 -5.25 -14.09 20.52
C LEU A 87 -4.83 -12.82 19.74
N ASP A 88 -4.34 -11.88 20.56
CA ASP A 88 -3.76 -10.58 20.24
C ASP A 88 -2.59 -10.67 19.27
N TYR A 89 -2.77 -10.09 18.07
CA TYR A 89 -1.80 -9.19 17.44
C TYR A 89 -2.60 -8.16 16.62
N LYS A 90 -2.79 -6.96 17.19
CA LYS A 90 -3.24 -5.76 16.46
C LYS A 90 -2.09 -5.30 15.56
N LEU A 91 -2.04 -5.77 14.31
CA LEU A 91 -1.07 -5.29 13.32
C LEU A 91 -1.81 -4.86 12.05
N SER A 92 -1.66 -3.56 11.75
CA SER A 92 -1.70 -2.95 10.43
C SER A 92 -2.99 -3.13 9.61
N ARG A 93 -3.90 -2.18 9.79
CA ARG A 93 -5.02 -1.93 8.87
C ARG A 93 -4.45 -1.30 7.59
N GLN A 94 -4.29 -2.08 6.52
CA GLN A 94 -3.99 -1.53 5.20
C GLN A 94 -4.83 -2.19 4.11
N LEU A 95 -5.61 -1.35 3.44
CA LEU A 95 -6.65 -1.63 2.47
C LEU A 95 -6.15 -1.19 1.10
N LEU A 96 -6.04 -2.10 0.12
CA LEU A 96 -5.47 -1.85 -1.21
C LEU A 96 -5.92 -2.87 -2.27
N ILE A 97 -6.92 -2.48 -3.05
CA ILE A 97 -7.37 -3.22 -4.22
C ILE A 97 -6.53 -2.75 -5.41
N ILE A 98 -5.56 -3.56 -5.86
CA ILE A 98 -4.71 -3.18 -7.00
C ILE A 98 -5.36 -3.65 -8.31
N SER A 99 -5.91 -4.86 -8.41
CA SER A 99 -6.35 -5.41 -9.72
C SER A 99 -7.85 -5.24 -10.07
N ARG A 100 -8.69 -4.80 -9.12
CA ARG A 100 -10.16 -4.65 -9.32
C ARG A 100 -10.76 -3.34 -8.81
N GLY A 101 -9.92 -2.45 -8.26
CA GLY A 101 -10.38 -1.29 -7.50
C GLY A 101 -9.73 0.01 -7.95
N LEU A 102 -9.63 0.96 -7.01
CA LEU A 102 -9.18 2.34 -7.24
C LEU A 102 -7.74 2.44 -7.76
N TRP A 103 -6.92 1.38 -7.56
CA TRP A 103 -5.47 1.40 -7.81
C TRP A 103 -5.02 0.58 -9.02
N ARG A 104 -5.94 0.29 -9.94
CA ARG A 104 -5.68 -0.54 -11.12
C ARG A 104 -5.09 0.20 -12.31
N ARG A 105 -5.29 1.53 -12.36
CA ARG A 105 -5.01 2.35 -13.52
C ARG A 105 -4.08 3.52 -13.20
N GLU A 106 -2.96 3.64 -13.91
CA GLU A 106 -1.97 4.69 -13.70
C GLU A 106 -2.58 6.09 -13.84
N SER A 107 -3.44 6.30 -14.85
CA SER A 107 -4.05 7.62 -15.11
C SER A 107 -4.92 8.15 -13.96
N THR A 108 -5.55 7.26 -13.20
CA THR A 108 -6.47 7.62 -12.10
C THR A 108 -5.87 7.37 -10.72
N SER A 109 -4.61 6.90 -10.65
CA SER A 109 -4.08 6.32 -9.42
C SER A 109 -2.61 6.60 -9.19
N ALA A 110 -2.11 6.17 -8.04
CA ALA A 110 -0.68 6.23 -7.69
C ALA A 110 -0.01 4.87 -7.92
N PRO A 111 1.31 4.83 -8.16
CA PRO A 111 2.06 3.59 -8.37
C PRO A 111 1.94 2.64 -7.16
N SER A 112 2.07 1.34 -7.41
CA SER A 112 2.02 0.28 -6.39
C SER A 112 2.93 0.58 -5.20
N LEU A 113 4.15 1.11 -5.45
CA LEU A 113 5.07 1.56 -4.41
C LEU A 113 4.46 2.56 -3.40
N LEU A 114 3.70 3.57 -3.86
CA LEU A 114 3.12 4.58 -2.97
C LEU A 114 1.85 4.09 -2.29
N THR A 115 1.12 3.23 -2.98
CA THR A 115 -0.19 2.81 -2.52
C THR A 115 -0.03 1.67 -1.53
N LYS A 116 0.85 0.70 -1.82
CA LYS A 116 1.12 -0.46 -0.99
C LYS A 116 2.34 -0.26 -0.08
N SER A 117 3.48 0.09 -0.66
CA SER A 117 4.80 0.02 0.00
C SER A 117 5.26 1.33 0.64
N CYS A 118 4.41 2.37 0.70
CA CYS A 118 4.82 3.67 1.26
C CYS A 118 5.24 3.60 2.73
N HIS A 119 4.76 2.59 3.47
CA HIS A 119 5.22 2.34 4.83
C HIS A 119 6.63 1.77 4.90
N ASP A 120 6.99 0.91 3.96
CA ASP A 120 8.33 0.35 3.87
C ASP A 120 9.34 1.43 3.52
N ILE A 121 9.02 2.29 2.55
CA ILE A 121 9.86 3.45 2.19
C ILE A 121 10.01 4.40 3.39
N ASP A 122 8.91 4.71 4.07
CA ASP A 122 8.96 5.52 5.29
C ASP A 122 9.86 4.89 6.37
N PHE A 123 9.74 3.58 6.58
CA PHE A 123 10.56 2.85 7.53
C PHE A 123 12.05 2.89 7.16
N LEU A 124 12.40 2.70 5.88
CA LEU A 124 13.78 2.79 5.39
C LEU A 124 14.37 4.19 5.61
N PHE A 125 13.60 5.24 5.29
CA PHE A 125 14.02 6.62 5.56
C PHE A 125 14.13 6.90 7.07
N TRP A 126 13.28 6.30 7.89
CA TRP A 126 13.36 6.43 9.34
C TRP A 126 14.57 5.69 9.94
N LEU A 127 14.91 4.55 9.38
CA LEU A 127 16.05 3.75 9.79
C LEU A 127 17.38 4.37 9.37
N LEU A 128 17.46 4.89 8.14
CA LEU A 128 18.73 5.33 7.53
C LEU A 128 18.95 6.84 7.58
N CYS A 129 17.90 7.65 7.37
CA CYS A 129 18.03 9.11 7.20
C CYS A 129 17.70 9.91 8.46
N SER A 130 16.87 9.36 9.37
CA SER A 130 16.42 10.13 10.53
C SER A 130 17.47 10.17 11.63
N PRO A 131 17.65 11.30 12.33
CA PRO A 131 18.65 11.42 13.40
C PRO A 131 18.47 10.33 14.46
N ALA A 132 19.58 9.76 14.94
CA ALA A 132 19.55 8.70 15.96
C ALA A 132 18.91 9.19 17.28
N SER A 133 19.26 10.41 17.70
CA SER A 133 18.79 11.02 18.94
C SER A 133 18.22 12.43 18.71
N THR A 134 17.23 12.80 19.52
CA THR A 134 16.68 14.16 19.59
C THR A 134 17.59 15.13 20.36
N SER A 135 18.52 14.62 21.17
CA SER A 135 19.40 15.45 22.01
C SER A 135 20.63 16.01 21.28
N ASN A 136 21.08 15.36 20.21
CA ASN A 136 22.15 15.84 19.35
C ASN A 136 21.87 15.39 17.91
N PRO A 137 21.04 16.14 17.16
CA PRO A 137 20.59 15.72 15.85
C PRO A 137 21.72 15.92 14.83
N GLU A 138 22.23 14.80 14.32
CA GLU A 138 23.00 14.79 13.09
C GLU A 138 22.12 15.26 11.90
N PRO A 139 22.69 15.90 10.87
CA PRO A 139 21.93 16.26 9.69
C PRO A 139 21.38 15.00 9.01
N PRO A 140 20.13 15.01 8.50
CA PRO A 140 19.57 13.84 7.86
C PRO A 140 20.31 13.54 6.55
N HIS A 141 20.78 12.31 6.41
CA HIS A 141 21.42 11.86 5.19
C HIS A 141 20.36 11.41 4.17
N LEU A 142 20.00 12.33 3.27
CA LEU A 142 18.96 12.10 2.26
C LEU A 142 19.54 11.42 1.01
N PRO A 143 18.74 10.59 0.30
CA PRO A 143 19.20 9.95 -0.92
C PRO A 143 19.41 10.96 -2.04
N SER A 144 20.43 10.72 -2.86
CA SER A 144 20.77 11.55 -4.02
C SER A 144 20.02 11.11 -5.28
N LYS A 145 19.69 9.81 -5.40
CA LYS A 145 19.07 9.25 -6.60
C LYS A 145 18.09 8.12 -6.29
N VAL A 146 17.01 8.09 -7.07
CA VAL A 146 16.00 7.04 -7.02
C VAL A 146 15.74 6.56 -8.44
N THR A 147 15.81 5.26 -8.68
CA THR A 147 15.41 4.63 -9.94
C THR A 147 14.38 3.55 -9.68
N SER A 148 13.38 3.43 -10.54
CA SER A 148 12.38 2.38 -10.44
C SER A 148 12.14 1.73 -11.79
N SER A 149 12.05 0.41 -11.78
CA SER A 149 11.68 -0.41 -12.92
C SER A 149 10.67 -1.46 -12.46
N GLY A 150 9.60 -1.65 -13.22
CA GLY A 150 8.59 -2.64 -12.91
C GLY A 150 7.77 -3.00 -14.14
N ARG A 151 6.94 -4.02 -14.00
CA ARG A 151 5.98 -4.42 -15.00
C ARG A 151 4.74 -5.00 -14.35
N LEU A 152 3.60 -4.86 -15.00
CA LEU A 152 2.47 -5.76 -14.76
C LEU A 152 2.87 -7.12 -15.32
N HIS A 153 3.05 -8.16 -14.53
CA HIS A 153 3.45 -9.50 -14.96
C HIS A 153 2.30 -10.48 -14.80
N SER A 154 1.66 -10.53 -13.64
CA SER A 154 0.71 -11.57 -13.21
C SER A 154 -0.67 -11.39 -13.83
N PHE A 155 -1.23 -10.17 -13.83
CA PHE A 155 -2.61 -9.90 -14.29
C PHE A 155 -2.70 -9.53 -15.77
N ARG A 156 -2.03 -10.30 -16.63
CA ARG A 156 -2.13 -10.18 -18.09
C ARG A 156 -3.08 -11.22 -18.66
N GLN A 157 -3.78 -10.88 -19.75
CA GLN A 157 -4.59 -11.83 -20.51
C GLN A 157 -3.81 -13.10 -20.89
N ALA A 158 -2.51 -12.98 -21.19
CA ALA A 158 -1.63 -14.12 -21.52
C ALA A 158 -1.50 -15.15 -20.38
N ASN A 159 -1.72 -14.76 -19.12
CA ASN A 159 -1.65 -15.64 -17.97
C ASN A 159 -3.02 -16.18 -17.54
N LYS A 160 -4.08 -15.87 -18.29
CA LYS A 160 -5.42 -16.36 -18.00
C LYS A 160 -5.43 -17.89 -18.08
N PRO A 161 -5.97 -18.59 -17.07
CA PRO A 161 -6.11 -20.04 -17.12
C PRO A 161 -6.91 -20.46 -18.35
N SER A 162 -6.41 -21.43 -19.12
CA SER A 162 -7.09 -21.92 -20.33
C SER A 162 -8.50 -22.42 -20.04
N GLY A 163 -8.71 -23.04 -18.87
CA GLY A 163 -10.03 -23.48 -18.41
C GLY A 163 -11.04 -22.35 -18.17
N ALA A 164 -10.61 -21.09 -18.03
CA ALA A 164 -11.52 -19.95 -17.91
C ALA A 164 -12.16 -19.56 -19.25
N GLY A 165 -11.64 -20.06 -20.37
CA GLY A 165 -12.16 -19.77 -21.72
C GLY A 165 -12.24 -18.28 -22.02
N SER A 166 -13.31 -17.86 -22.69
CA SER A 166 -13.57 -16.46 -23.05
C SER A 166 -14.29 -15.65 -21.95
N ALA A 167 -14.43 -16.19 -20.73
CA ALA A 167 -15.19 -15.51 -19.68
C ALA A 167 -14.51 -14.18 -19.28
N THR A 168 -15.26 -13.07 -19.36
CA THR A 168 -14.84 -11.74 -18.90
C THR A 168 -15.24 -11.49 -17.45
N ASN A 169 -16.29 -12.15 -16.96
CA ASN A 169 -16.81 -12.01 -15.60
C ASN A 169 -16.67 -13.33 -14.81
N CYS A 170 -16.37 -13.23 -13.52
CA CYS A 170 -16.21 -14.41 -12.65
C CYS A 170 -17.51 -15.21 -12.48
N LEU A 171 -18.68 -14.58 -12.61
CA LEU A 171 -19.96 -15.26 -12.43
C LEU A 171 -20.27 -16.25 -13.57
N SER A 172 -19.73 -16.02 -14.76
CA SER A 172 -19.87 -16.90 -15.94
C SER A 172 -18.65 -17.79 -16.17
N CYS A 173 -17.64 -17.73 -15.31
CA CYS A 173 -16.37 -18.42 -15.49
C CYS A 173 -16.47 -19.93 -15.18
N PRO A 174 -16.05 -20.84 -16.08
CA PRO A 174 -16.11 -22.28 -15.84
C PRO A 174 -15.25 -22.76 -14.67
N VAL A 175 -14.14 -22.07 -14.39
CA VAL A 175 -13.20 -22.41 -13.31
C VAL A 175 -13.46 -21.62 -12.02
N GLU A 176 -14.62 -20.98 -11.89
CA GLU A 176 -14.96 -20.12 -10.74
C GLU A 176 -14.72 -20.80 -9.39
N THR A 177 -15.06 -22.08 -9.26
CA THR A 177 -14.98 -22.84 -8.00
C THR A 177 -13.55 -23.19 -7.58
N THR A 178 -12.63 -23.34 -8.54
CA THR A 178 -11.22 -23.69 -8.29
C THR A 178 -10.27 -22.50 -8.44
N CYS A 179 -10.72 -21.40 -9.04
CA CYS A 179 -9.93 -20.21 -9.25
C CYS A 179 -9.75 -19.45 -7.94
N GLN A 180 -8.49 -19.26 -7.53
CA GLN A 180 -8.15 -18.47 -6.35
C GLN A 180 -8.66 -17.02 -6.45
N TYR A 181 -8.78 -16.46 -7.65
CA TYR A 181 -9.17 -15.08 -7.92
C TYR A 181 -10.66 -14.88 -8.22
N SER A 182 -11.49 -15.90 -7.98
CA SER A 182 -12.94 -15.80 -8.15
C SER A 182 -13.52 -14.71 -7.26
N ALA A 183 -14.12 -13.68 -7.89
CA ALA A 183 -14.83 -12.62 -7.17
C ALA A 183 -15.98 -13.21 -6.34
N LYS A 184 -16.74 -14.17 -6.90
CA LYS A 184 -17.86 -14.81 -6.21
C LYS A 184 -17.41 -15.59 -4.99
N SER A 185 -16.42 -16.47 -5.13
CA SER A 185 -15.83 -17.21 -4.00
C SER A 185 -15.39 -16.25 -2.89
N LEU A 186 -14.73 -15.14 -3.26
CA LEU A 186 -14.26 -14.17 -2.30
C LEU A 186 -15.41 -13.41 -1.62
N TYR A 187 -16.17 -12.60 -2.36
CA TYR A 187 -17.14 -11.69 -1.78
C TYR A 187 -18.36 -12.41 -1.18
N LEU A 188 -18.85 -13.47 -1.84
CA LEU A 188 -20.03 -14.20 -1.37
C LEU A 188 -19.67 -15.24 -0.31
N HIS A 189 -18.74 -16.15 -0.61
CA HIS A 189 -18.48 -17.30 0.26
C HIS A 189 -17.56 -16.96 1.42
N GLN A 190 -16.43 -16.29 1.17
CA GLN A 190 -15.44 -15.98 2.21
C GLN A 190 -15.82 -14.78 3.08
N HIS A 191 -16.68 -13.87 2.60
CA HIS A 191 -17.08 -12.67 3.33
C HIS A 191 -18.54 -12.71 3.77
N LEU A 192 -19.48 -12.51 2.85
CA LEU A 192 -20.89 -12.32 3.22
C LEU A 192 -21.48 -13.52 3.97
N ARG A 193 -21.25 -14.75 3.48
CA ARG A 193 -21.71 -15.98 4.13
C ARG A 193 -20.93 -16.32 5.40
N ALA A 194 -19.69 -15.85 5.52
CA ALA A 194 -18.89 -15.98 6.74
C ALA A 194 -19.28 -14.96 7.83
N GLY A 195 -20.29 -14.11 7.56
CA GLY A 195 -20.79 -13.12 8.51
C GLY A 195 -20.06 -11.77 8.48
N ASN A 196 -19.10 -11.58 7.57
CA ASN A 196 -18.42 -10.31 7.38
C ASN A 196 -19.18 -9.44 6.36
N ARG A 197 -19.78 -8.35 6.84
CA ARG A 197 -20.64 -7.43 6.06
C ARG A 197 -20.02 -6.04 5.88
N ASP A 198 -18.91 -5.78 6.56
CA ASP A 198 -18.14 -4.54 6.46
C ASP A 198 -17.35 -4.51 5.12
N ARG A 199 -16.23 -3.79 5.08
CA ARG A 199 -15.25 -3.89 3.99
C ARG A 199 -14.86 -5.37 3.84
N PRO A 200 -15.08 -5.97 2.67
CA PRO A 200 -15.24 -5.34 1.35
C PRO A 200 -16.66 -5.13 0.84
N VAL A 201 -17.63 -5.77 1.46
CA VAL A 201 -18.91 -6.02 0.83
C VAL A 201 -19.64 -4.70 0.70
N ASN A 202 -19.47 -3.82 1.71
CA ASN A 202 -19.94 -2.45 1.68
C ASN A 202 -19.25 -1.55 0.63
N ALA A 203 -18.06 -1.90 0.13
CA ALA A 203 -17.41 -1.13 -0.94
C ALA A 203 -18.00 -1.46 -2.32
N ILE A 204 -18.62 -2.63 -2.47
CA ILE A 204 -19.36 -3.03 -3.67
C ILE A 204 -20.82 -2.60 -3.56
N VAL A 205 -21.43 -2.90 -2.41
CA VAL A 205 -22.84 -2.64 -2.11
C VAL A 205 -22.89 -1.84 -0.80
N PRO A 206 -22.84 -0.49 -0.83
CA PRO A 206 -22.80 0.35 0.36
C PRO A 206 -23.92 0.09 1.37
N ASP A 207 -25.10 -0.30 0.89
CA ASP A 207 -26.32 -0.59 1.65
C ASP A 207 -26.46 -2.07 2.07
N ILE A 208 -25.41 -2.89 1.94
CA ILE A 208 -25.51 -4.35 2.16
C ILE A 208 -25.95 -4.71 3.59
N GLU A 209 -25.54 -3.93 4.58
CA GLU A 209 -25.94 -4.15 5.97
C GLU A 209 -27.43 -3.94 6.16
N ASP A 210 -27.99 -2.90 5.55
CA ASP A 210 -29.41 -2.58 5.65
C ASP A 210 -30.25 -3.62 4.89
N VAL A 211 -29.78 -4.05 3.70
CA VAL A 211 -30.41 -5.14 2.96
C VAL A 211 -30.42 -6.42 3.79
N PHE A 212 -29.32 -6.74 4.45
CA PHE A 212 -29.23 -7.92 5.32
C PHE A 212 -30.17 -7.82 6.53
N ARG A 213 -30.21 -6.67 7.22
CA ARG A 213 -31.06 -6.46 8.41
C ARG A 213 -32.55 -6.54 8.07
N ASN A 214 -32.95 -5.98 6.93
CA ASN A 214 -34.36 -5.88 6.55
C ASN A 214 -34.89 -7.12 5.82
N GLN A 215 -34.05 -7.78 5.00
CA GLN A 215 -34.49 -8.82 4.05
C GLN A 215 -33.73 -10.15 4.19
N GLY A 216 -32.72 -10.20 5.05
CA GLY A 216 -31.95 -11.41 5.34
C GLY A 216 -30.83 -11.72 4.36
N LEU A 217 -30.11 -12.81 4.63
CA LEU A 217 -28.96 -13.27 3.85
C LEU A 217 -29.26 -13.57 2.37
N PRO A 218 -30.39 -14.19 1.99
CA PRO A 218 -30.66 -14.50 0.58
C PRO A 218 -30.75 -13.25 -0.29
N SER A 219 -31.44 -12.21 0.18
CA SER A 219 -31.58 -10.94 -0.54
C SER A 219 -30.26 -10.17 -0.62
N ALA A 220 -29.48 -10.16 0.47
CA ALA A 220 -28.15 -9.57 0.46
C ALA A 220 -27.21 -10.29 -0.53
N ALA A 221 -27.23 -11.62 -0.55
CA ALA A 221 -26.45 -12.41 -1.49
C ALA A 221 -26.88 -12.15 -2.95
N LYS A 222 -28.19 -12.04 -3.20
CA LYS A 222 -28.73 -11.70 -4.52
C LYS A 222 -28.24 -10.32 -4.97
N ARG A 223 -28.38 -9.30 -4.14
CA ARG A 223 -27.93 -7.93 -4.46
C ARG A 223 -26.43 -7.86 -4.74
N LEU A 224 -25.63 -8.58 -3.95
CA LEU A 224 -24.18 -8.67 -4.18
C LEU A 224 -23.86 -9.32 -5.52
N LEU A 225 -24.53 -10.42 -5.87
CA LEU A 225 -24.34 -11.10 -7.15
C LEU A 225 -24.82 -10.26 -8.33
N GLU A 226 -25.90 -9.48 -8.18
CA GLU A 226 -26.37 -8.53 -9.20
C GLU A 226 -25.27 -7.51 -9.52
N VAL A 227 -24.67 -6.86 -8.50
CA VAL A 227 -23.59 -5.87 -8.71
C VAL A 227 -22.31 -6.52 -9.24
N LEU A 228 -21.95 -7.72 -8.79
CA LEU A 228 -20.82 -8.47 -9.34
C LEU A 228 -21.06 -8.94 -10.78
N GLY A 229 -22.31 -9.08 -11.20
CA GLY A 229 -22.67 -9.47 -12.56
C GLY A 229 -22.56 -8.34 -13.57
N GLU A 230 -22.49 -7.09 -13.11
CA GLU A 230 -22.35 -5.94 -13.99
C GLU A 230 -21.01 -5.99 -14.73
N ASP A 231 -21.06 -5.82 -16.05
CA ASP A 231 -19.90 -5.75 -16.93
C ASP A 231 -20.02 -4.52 -17.85
N TYR A 232 -18.91 -4.13 -18.48
CA TYR A 232 -18.87 -3.03 -19.43
C TYR A 232 -18.69 -3.54 -20.87
N ASP A 233 -19.49 -2.99 -21.78
CA ASP A 233 -19.35 -3.22 -23.22
C ASP A 233 -18.39 -2.22 -23.87
N ASP A 234 -18.24 -1.04 -23.28
CA ASP A 234 -17.38 0.04 -23.79
C ASP A 234 -16.32 0.46 -22.77
N THR A 235 -15.07 0.48 -23.23
CA THR A 235 -13.87 0.93 -22.51
C THR A 235 -13.98 2.36 -21.94
N SER A 236 -14.83 3.21 -22.51
CA SER A 236 -15.07 4.58 -22.00
C SER A 236 -15.71 4.62 -20.61
N GLN A 237 -16.44 3.55 -20.23
CA GLN A 237 -17.13 3.46 -18.94
C GLN A 237 -16.22 2.94 -17.83
N VAL A 238 -15.07 2.37 -18.20
CA VAL A 238 -14.21 1.65 -17.27
C VAL A 238 -13.65 2.59 -16.23
N SER A 239 -13.20 3.78 -16.61
CA SER A 239 -12.64 4.77 -15.66
C SER A 239 -13.67 5.38 -14.71
N ARG A 240 -14.98 5.25 -14.97
CA ARG A 240 -16.03 5.91 -14.18
C ARG A 240 -16.32 5.20 -12.86
N ARG A 241 -16.03 3.90 -12.76
CA ARG A 241 -16.29 3.09 -11.56
C ARG A 241 -15.42 1.83 -11.52
N ASN A 242 -15.50 1.10 -10.42
CA ASN A 242 -14.78 -0.16 -10.23
C ASN A 242 -15.68 -1.36 -10.57
N TRP A 243 -15.11 -2.35 -11.26
CA TRP A 243 -15.83 -3.52 -11.78
C TRP A 243 -15.37 -4.79 -11.05
N TYR A 244 -15.83 -4.96 -9.81
CA TYR A 244 -15.31 -5.97 -8.89
C TYR A 244 -15.60 -7.43 -9.29
N GLY A 245 -16.58 -7.67 -10.15
CA GLY A 245 -16.91 -9.01 -10.66
C GLY A 245 -16.06 -9.47 -11.84
N ARG A 246 -15.34 -8.56 -12.49
CA ARG A 246 -14.59 -8.85 -13.72
C ARG A 246 -13.39 -9.76 -13.44
N CYS A 247 -13.04 -10.59 -14.41
CA CYS A 247 -11.87 -11.45 -14.37
C CYS A 247 -10.60 -10.60 -14.27
N VAL A 248 -9.72 -10.88 -13.30
CA VAL A 248 -8.50 -10.06 -13.07
C VAL A 248 -7.57 -10.00 -14.30
N TRP A 249 -7.58 -11.02 -15.15
CA TRP A 249 -6.79 -11.08 -16.37
C TRP A 249 -7.45 -10.42 -17.58
N GLU A 250 -8.75 -10.10 -17.50
CA GLU A 250 -9.52 -9.39 -18.54
C GLU A 250 -9.83 -7.94 -18.12
N SER A 251 -9.27 -7.51 -16.99
CA SER A 251 -9.37 -6.15 -16.47
C SER A 251 -8.39 -5.22 -17.18
N ASP A 252 -8.64 -3.91 -17.10
CA ASP A 252 -7.82 -2.83 -17.68
C ASP A 252 -6.61 -2.46 -16.82
N ASN A 253 -6.00 -3.45 -16.14
CA ASN A 253 -4.88 -3.21 -15.25
C ASN A 253 -3.67 -2.73 -16.06
N ASP A 254 -3.06 -1.62 -15.66
CA ASP A 254 -1.81 -1.11 -16.26
C ASP A 254 -0.74 -0.78 -15.20
N VAL A 255 -1.07 -0.85 -13.91
CA VAL A 255 -0.12 -0.63 -12.80
C VAL A 255 0.78 -1.85 -12.58
N CYS A 256 2.05 -1.61 -12.20
CA CYS A 256 3.02 -2.67 -11.91
C CYS A 256 2.57 -3.59 -10.77
N ASP A 257 2.71 -4.91 -10.97
CA ASP A 257 2.54 -5.93 -9.93
C ASP A 257 3.85 -6.58 -9.47
N ASP A 258 4.92 -6.31 -10.21
CA ASP A 258 6.30 -6.64 -9.89
C ASP A 258 7.15 -5.39 -10.14
N GLN A 259 7.80 -4.88 -9.08
CA GLN A 259 8.51 -3.60 -9.11
C GLN A 259 9.77 -3.67 -8.26
N MET A 260 10.87 -3.19 -8.82
CA MET A 260 12.14 -2.97 -8.14
C MET A 260 12.42 -1.47 -8.07
N VAL A 261 12.88 -1.02 -6.90
CA VAL A 261 13.28 0.37 -6.64
C VAL A 261 14.67 0.35 -6.05
N THR A 262 15.57 1.12 -6.65
CA THR A 262 16.91 1.36 -6.13
C THR A 262 16.97 2.79 -5.64
N ILE A 263 17.43 2.96 -4.40
CA ILE A 263 17.64 4.26 -3.77
C ILE A 263 19.14 4.34 -3.46
N GLU A 264 19.79 5.39 -3.93
CA GLU A 264 21.22 5.63 -3.80
C GLU A 264 21.43 6.83 -2.88
N TRP A 265 22.40 6.68 -1.99
CA TRP A 265 22.96 7.74 -1.15
C TRP A 265 24.37 8.00 -1.61
N GLU A 266 24.79 9.26 -1.58
CA GLU A 266 26.20 9.60 -1.75
C GLU A 266 26.94 9.36 -0.44
N ASP A 267 28.26 9.22 -0.49
CA ASP A 267 29.02 9.13 0.76
C ASP A 267 28.84 10.41 1.57
N GLU A 268 28.63 10.27 2.88
CA GLU A 268 28.68 11.42 3.77
C GLU A 268 30.10 11.98 3.71
N LEU A 269 30.26 13.14 3.07
CA LEU A 269 31.43 13.98 3.27
C LEU A 269 31.37 14.53 4.69
N LEU A 270 31.65 13.68 5.68
CA LEU A 270 31.91 14.14 7.02
C LEU A 270 33.08 15.13 6.92
N PRO A 271 32.99 16.34 7.50
CA PRO A 271 34.15 17.15 7.70
C PRO A 271 35.03 16.38 8.69
N PHE A 272 35.96 15.57 8.18
CA PHE A 272 36.97 14.95 9.01
C PHE A 272 37.65 16.07 9.79
N PRO A 273 37.67 16.06 11.14
CA PRO A 273 38.66 16.85 11.84
C PRO A 273 40.00 16.29 11.38
N GLN A 274 40.74 17.08 10.58
CA GLN A 274 42.13 16.78 10.29
C GLN A 274 42.79 16.54 11.63
N LYS A 275 43.22 15.31 11.91
CA LYS A 275 44.18 15.07 12.97
C LYS A 275 45.37 15.94 12.60
N THR A 276 45.52 17.07 13.28
CA THR A 276 46.78 17.80 13.37
C THR A 276 47.73 16.89 14.13
N GLY A 277 48.23 15.87 13.44
CA GLY A 277 49.38 15.12 13.88
C GLY A 277 50.52 16.11 13.93
N ASN A 278 50.85 16.55 15.15
CA ASN A 278 52.19 17.05 15.43
C ASN A 278 53.15 15.97 14.93
N LEU A 279 53.74 16.23 13.77
CA LEU A 279 54.99 15.62 13.36
C LEU A 279 55.99 16.00 14.45
N GLY A 280 56.13 15.13 15.44
CA GLY A 280 57.21 15.18 16.41
C GLY A 280 58.50 15.15 15.63
N THR A 281 59.25 16.24 15.72
CA THR A 281 60.65 16.29 15.35
C THR A 281 61.41 15.40 16.32
N GLU A 282 61.78 14.20 15.90
CA GLU A 282 62.88 13.45 16.52
C GLU A 282 64.23 14.00 16.03
N PRO A 283 65.21 14.10 16.91
CA PRO A 283 66.56 13.58 16.66
C PRO A 283 66.77 12.21 17.31
#